data_AF-A0A7C4WSK5-F1
#
_entry.id   AF-A0A7C4WSK5-F1
#
_cell.length_a   1.000
_cell.length_b   1.000
_cell.length_c   1.000
_cell.angle_alpha   90.00
_cell.angle_beta   90.00
_cell.angle_gamma   90.00
#
_symmetry.space_group_name_H-M   'P 1'
#
loop_
_entity.id
_entity.type
_entity.pdbx_description
1 polymer ?
#
loop_
_entity_poly.entity_id
_entity_poly.type
_entity_poly.pdbx_seq_one_letter_code
_entity_poly.pdbx_strand_id
1 'polypeptide(L)'
;MSKLSFFEKIKDLYYIRRTMPEVITRRERIEGEEWFVVFDEPQQKLYKFKGNAGLIWQRLDGKSSVEMIVEDLCLHGLGDRETLIKDVSRFIARAGKKGLIKAAVKKFRKEDVPDYEDLVRRPTLP
;
A
#
# COMPACT_ATOMS: atom_id res chain seq x y z
N MET A 1 -0.18 -26.09 -13.72
CA MET A 1 -0.58 -24.73 -13.34
C MET A 1 0.37 -24.21 -12.27
N SER A 2 1.21 -23.22 -12.56
CA SER A 2 2.09 -22.61 -11.55
C SER A 2 1.25 -21.84 -10.53
N LYS A 3 1.50 -22.07 -9.24
CA LYS A 3 0.89 -21.26 -8.18
C LYS A 3 1.51 -19.85 -8.26
N LEU A 4 0.72 -18.86 -8.65
CA LEU A 4 1.11 -17.45 -8.56
C LEU A 4 1.59 -17.14 -7.14
N SER A 5 2.69 -16.39 -7.03
CA SER A 5 3.21 -15.93 -5.74
C SER A 5 2.17 -15.05 -5.03
N PHE A 6 2.26 -14.91 -3.72
CA PHE A 6 1.30 -14.06 -2.99
C PHE A 6 1.32 -12.61 -3.52
N PHE A 7 2.50 -12.09 -3.84
CA PHE A 7 2.66 -10.77 -4.42
C PHE A 7 1.94 -10.63 -5.76
N GLU A 8 2.09 -11.61 -6.68
CA GLU A 8 1.39 -11.60 -7.98
C GLU A 8 -0.14 -11.55 -7.83
N LYS A 9 -0.68 -12.05 -6.70
CA LYS A 9 -2.12 -12.00 -6.43
C LYS A 9 -2.60 -10.63 -5.92
N ILE A 10 -1.70 -9.81 -5.39
CA ILE A 10 -2.06 -8.55 -4.72
C ILE A 10 -1.44 -7.30 -5.34
N LYS A 11 -0.48 -7.43 -6.27
CA LYS A 11 0.31 -6.31 -6.79
C LYS A 11 -0.53 -5.17 -7.40
N ASP A 12 -1.63 -5.52 -8.06
CA ASP A 12 -2.55 -4.55 -8.69
C ASP A 12 -3.70 -4.13 -7.76
N LEU A 13 -3.73 -4.63 -6.52
CA LEU A 13 -4.75 -4.29 -5.54
C LEU A 13 -4.40 -2.98 -4.83
N TYR A 14 -5.47 -2.26 -4.47
CA TYR A 14 -5.40 -1.01 -3.73
C TYR A 14 -5.97 -1.25 -2.34
N TYR A 15 -5.30 -0.70 -1.32
CA TYR A 15 -5.77 -0.80 0.06
C TYR A 15 -5.85 0.59 0.67
N ILE A 16 -6.86 0.80 1.49
CA ILE A 16 -7.04 2.00 2.29
C ILE A 16 -7.07 1.62 3.76
N ARG A 17 -6.46 2.46 4.60
CA ARG A 17 -6.58 2.39 6.05
C ARG A 17 -8.05 2.47 6.46
N ARG A 18 -8.45 1.70 7.48
CA ARG A 18 -9.74 1.95 8.12
C ARG A 18 -9.65 3.26 8.89
N THR A 19 -10.40 4.26 8.43
CA THR A 19 -10.61 5.54 9.11
C THR A 19 -11.95 5.49 9.84
N MET A 20 -12.06 4.60 10.82
CA MET A 20 -13.12 4.69 11.81
C MET A 20 -12.77 5.84 12.77
N PRO A 21 -13.72 6.65 13.26
CA PRO A 21 -13.46 7.69 14.25
C PRO A 21 -12.62 7.20 15.45
N GLU A 22 -12.79 5.92 15.78
CA GLU A 22 -12.19 5.20 16.90
C GLU A 22 -10.80 4.60 16.56
N VAL A 23 -10.30 4.81 15.33
CA VAL A 23 -8.94 4.45 14.92
C VAL A 23 -8.08 5.70 14.82
N ILE A 24 -7.28 5.96 15.85
CA ILE A 24 -6.43 7.14 15.95
C ILE A 24 -5.01 6.79 15.48
N THR A 25 -4.52 7.48 14.45
CA THR A 25 -3.13 7.37 13.99
C THR A 25 -2.36 8.62 14.39
N ARG A 26 -1.21 8.46 15.05
CA ARG A 26 -0.28 9.54 15.39
C ARG A 26 1.13 9.22 14.93
N ARG A 27 1.89 10.27 14.60
CA ARG A 27 3.34 10.18 14.42
C ARG A 27 4.00 10.56 15.73
N GLU A 28 4.89 9.71 16.21
CA GLU A 28 5.64 9.96 17.44
C GLU A 28 7.12 9.71 17.20
N ARG A 29 7.96 10.46 17.90
CA ARG A 29 9.40 10.22 17.90
C ARG A 29 9.78 9.55 19.21
N ILE A 30 10.18 8.28 19.14
CA ILE A 30 10.53 7.45 20.30
C ILE A 30 11.98 7.04 20.13
N GLU A 31 12.83 7.35 21.11
CA GLU A 31 14.27 7.00 21.08
C GLU A 31 15.00 7.50 19.81
N GLY A 32 14.55 8.64 19.25
CA GLY A 32 15.13 9.23 18.05
C GLY A 32 14.56 8.72 16.72
N GLU A 33 13.79 7.63 16.74
CA GLU A 33 13.13 7.04 15.57
C GLU A 33 11.70 7.58 15.38
N GLU A 34 11.25 7.75 14.12
CA GLU A 34 9.85 8.08 13.81
C GLU A 34 8.97 6.83 13.75
N TRP A 35 7.88 6.84 14.51
CA TRP A 35 6.95 5.74 14.67
C TRP A 35 5.53 6.20 14.33
N PHE A 36 4.78 5.33 13.66
CA PHE A 36 3.32 5.45 13.52
C PHE A 36 2.66 4.63 14.61
N VAL A 37 1.96 5.30 15.51
CA VAL A 37 1.18 4.69 16.56
C VAL A 37 -0.28 4.69 16.13
N VAL A 38 -0.87 3.50 16.04
CA VAL A 38 -2.27 3.30 15.65
C VAL A 38 -3.00 2.66 16.82
N PHE A 39 -3.93 3.40 17.41
CA PHE A 39 -4.83 2.90 18.44
C PHE A 39 -6.16 2.52 17.81
N ASP A 40 -6.56 1.26 17.95
CA ASP A 40 -7.87 0.73 17.55
C ASP A 40 -8.70 0.54 18.83
N GLU A 41 -9.55 1.52 19.12
CA GLU A 41 -10.38 1.55 20.33
C GLU A 41 -11.41 0.40 20.37
N PRO A 42 -12.11 0.01 19.28
CA PRO A 42 -13.01 -1.14 19.30
C PRO A 42 -12.30 -2.45 19.69
N GLN A 43 -11.05 -2.62 19.26
CA GLN A 43 -10.25 -3.79 19.64
C GLN A 43 -9.45 -3.61 20.93
N GLN A 44 -9.42 -2.40 21.50
CA GLN A 44 -8.53 -2.00 22.61
C GLN A 44 -7.07 -2.39 22.35
N LYS A 45 -6.58 -2.13 21.12
CA LYS A 45 -5.22 -2.52 20.70
C LYS A 45 -4.39 -1.34 20.23
N LEU A 46 -3.12 -1.38 20.61
CA LEU A 46 -2.10 -0.45 20.16
C LEU A 46 -1.17 -1.15 19.16
N TYR A 47 -1.02 -0.56 17.98
CA TYR A 47 -0.08 -0.99 16.96
C TYR A 47 0.98 0.08 16.75
N LYS A 48 2.21 -0.37 16.53
CA LYS A 48 3.36 0.49 16.30
C LYS A 48 4.02 0.08 15.00
N PHE A 49 4.20 1.01 14.07
CA PHE A 49 4.88 0.80 12.80
C PHE A 49 6.11 1.69 12.73
N LYS A 50 7.26 1.10 12.44
CA LYS A 50 8.55 1.78 12.32
C LYS A 50 9.24 1.43 11.01
N GLY A 51 10.17 2.27 10.56
CA GLY A 51 10.87 2.11 9.28
C GLY A 51 9.91 1.93 8.11
N ASN A 52 10.21 0.97 7.22
CA ASN A 52 9.40 0.67 6.03
C ASN A 52 7.92 0.44 6.35
N ALA A 53 7.58 -0.16 7.48
CA ALA A 53 6.19 -0.41 7.88
C ALA A 53 5.38 0.88 8.06
N GLY A 54 6.01 1.96 8.55
CA GLY A 54 5.38 3.27 8.69
C GLY A 54 5.10 3.92 7.34
N LEU A 55 6.06 3.83 6.42
CA LEU A 55 5.94 4.35 5.05
C LEU A 55 4.87 3.59 4.26
N ILE A 56 4.86 2.25 4.36
CA ILE A 56 3.81 1.41 3.78
C ILE A 56 2.45 1.87 4.30
N TRP A 57 2.30 2.03 5.62
CA TRP A 57 1.05 2.48 6.24
C TRP A 57 0.56 3.81 5.67
N GLN A 58 1.45 4.80 5.48
CA GLN A 58 1.09 6.09 4.89
C GLN A 58 0.54 5.97 3.47
N ARG A 59 1.11 5.06 2.66
CA ARG A 59 0.73 4.86 1.27
C ARG A 59 -0.53 4.00 1.08
N LEU A 60 -1.12 3.47 2.16
CA LEU A 60 -2.44 2.82 2.13
C LEU A 60 -3.57 3.87 2.14
N ASP A 61 -3.63 4.63 1.06
CA ASP A 61 -4.56 5.74 0.82
C ASP A 61 -5.70 5.37 -0.15
N GLY A 62 -5.70 4.15 -0.68
CA GLY A 62 -6.62 3.68 -1.70
C GLY A 62 -6.32 4.19 -3.12
N LYS A 63 -5.23 4.94 -3.31
CA LYS A 63 -4.78 5.47 -4.60
C LYS A 63 -3.50 4.78 -5.10
N SER A 64 -2.66 4.31 -4.18
CA SER A 64 -1.44 3.56 -4.51
C SER A 64 -1.74 2.06 -4.55
N SER A 65 -1.36 1.39 -5.65
CA SER A 65 -1.40 -0.09 -5.70
C SER A 65 -0.24 -0.67 -4.88
N VAL A 66 -0.31 -1.96 -4.56
CA VAL A 66 0.79 -2.65 -3.87
C VAL A 66 2.10 -2.58 -4.67
N GLU A 67 2.05 -2.70 -6.00
CA GLU A 67 3.22 -2.53 -6.88
C GLU A 67 3.79 -1.11 -6.78
N MET A 68 2.94 -0.07 -6.88
CA MET A 68 3.38 1.32 -6.77
C MET A 68 4.05 1.62 -5.43
N ILE A 69 3.58 0.99 -4.35
CA ILE A 69 4.22 1.11 -3.03
C ILE A 69 5.62 0.48 -3.05
N VAL A 70 5.78 -0.71 -3.65
CA VAL A 70 7.09 -1.34 -3.78
C VAL A 70 8.03 -0.47 -4.61
N GLU A 71 7.57 0.03 -5.76
CA GLU A 71 8.36 0.90 -6.64
C GLU A 71 8.80 2.19 -5.94
N ASP A 72 7.88 2.85 -5.24
CA ASP A 72 8.18 4.05 -4.46
C ASP A 72 9.24 3.79 -3.38
N LEU A 73 9.14 2.69 -2.64
CA LEU A 73 10.14 2.33 -1.64
C LEU A 73 11.51 2.01 -2.27
N CYS A 74 11.53 1.40 -3.46
CA CYS A 74 12.76 1.16 -4.22
C CYS A 74 13.42 2.48 -4.62
N LEU A 75 12.64 3.43 -5.14
CA LEU A 75 13.13 4.74 -5.60
C LEU A 75 13.75 5.57 -4.47
N HIS A 76 13.28 5.39 -3.23
CA HIS A 76 13.84 6.05 -2.05
C HIS A 76 15.04 5.29 -1.44
N GLY A 77 15.50 4.20 -2.05
CA GLY A 77 16.66 3.44 -1.58
C GLY A 77 16.43 2.67 -0.28
N LEU A 78 15.18 2.30 0.02
CA LEU A 78 14.80 1.68 1.30
C LEU A 78 15.01 0.15 1.36
N GLY A 79 15.58 -0.42 0.29
CA GLY A 79 15.91 -1.83 0.17
C GLY A 79 15.94 -2.29 -1.28
N ASP A 80 16.39 -3.52 -1.49
CA ASP A 80 16.23 -4.18 -2.79
C ASP A 80 14.76 -4.57 -3.01
N ARG A 81 14.38 -4.68 -4.29
CA ARG A 81 13.00 -4.94 -4.68
C ARG A 81 12.43 -6.24 -4.10
N GLU A 82 13.23 -7.30 -3.98
CA GLU A 82 12.75 -8.59 -3.48
C GLU A 82 12.43 -8.53 -1.98
N THR A 83 13.29 -7.88 -1.20
CA THR A 83 13.07 -7.61 0.22
C THR A 83 11.83 -6.73 0.42
N LEU A 84 11.68 -5.66 -0.37
CA LEU A 84 10.53 -4.77 -0.29
C LEU A 84 9.21 -5.46 -0.66
N ILE A 85 9.20 -6.35 -1.66
CA ILE A 85 8.03 -7.20 -1.96
C ILE A 85 7.63 -8.02 -0.73
N LYS A 86 8.59 -8.66 -0.07
CA LYS A 86 8.33 -9.49 1.12
C LYS A 86 7.78 -8.65 2.26
N ASP A 87 8.34 -7.46 2.48
CA ASP A 87 7.93 -6.56 3.55
C ASP A 87 6.53 -5.98 3.32
N VAL A 88 6.25 -5.47 2.12
CA VAL A 88 4.92 -4.98 1.74
C VAL A 88 3.88 -6.09 1.83
N SER A 89 4.17 -7.26 1.25
CA SER A 89 3.28 -8.42 1.30
C SER A 89 2.95 -8.84 2.74
N ARG A 90 3.99 -8.95 3.59
CA ARG A 90 3.84 -9.30 5.01
C ARG A 90 3.04 -8.24 5.76
N PHE A 91 3.26 -6.97 5.46
CA PHE A 91 2.53 -5.86 6.05
C PHE A 91 1.04 -5.93 5.71
N ILE A 92 0.70 -6.03 4.41
CA ILE A 92 -0.69 -6.12 3.94
C ILE A 92 -1.41 -7.32 4.55
N ALA A 93 -0.79 -8.50 4.55
CA ALA A 93 -1.38 -9.70 5.14
C ALA A 93 -1.68 -9.53 6.65
N ARG A 94 -0.74 -8.94 7.41
CA ARG A 94 -0.90 -8.71 8.85
C ARG A 94 -1.91 -7.62 9.16
N ALA A 95 -1.88 -6.51 8.44
CA ALA A 95 -2.82 -5.40 8.60
C ALA A 95 -4.24 -5.83 8.23
N GLY A 96 -4.39 -6.61 7.15
CA GLY A 96 -5.66 -7.20 6.74
C GLY A 96 -6.22 -8.17 7.79
N LYS A 97 -5.39 -9.10 8.31
CA LYS A 97 -5.80 -10.03 9.38
C LYS A 97 -6.25 -9.31 10.66
N LYS A 98 -5.67 -8.13 10.94
CA LYS A 98 -6.03 -7.28 12.09
C LYS A 98 -7.22 -6.36 11.81
N GLY A 99 -7.79 -6.37 10.61
CA GLY A 99 -8.89 -5.51 10.23
C GLY A 99 -8.53 -4.03 10.08
N LEU A 100 -7.23 -3.68 10.01
CA LEU A 100 -6.76 -2.28 9.98
C LEU A 100 -6.90 -1.63 8.60
N ILE A 101 -7.06 -2.43 7.55
CA ILE A 101 -7.13 -1.99 6.16
C ILE A 101 -8.30 -2.67 5.47
N LYS A 102 -8.81 -2.04 4.41
CA LYS A 102 -9.81 -2.61 3.51
C LYS A 102 -9.34 -2.48 2.07
N ALA A 103 -9.73 -3.41 1.21
CA ALA A 103 -9.54 -3.25 -0.22
C ALA A 103 -10.29 -1.99 -0.67
N ALA A 104 -9.60 -1.10 -1.37
CA ALA A 104 -10.23 0.02 -2.03
C ALA A 104 -10.83 -0.51 -3.33
N VAL A 105 -12.16 -0.55 -3.42
CA VAL A 105 -12.82 -0.82 -4.69
C VAL A 105 -12.55 0.38 -5.56
N LYS A 106 -11.57 0.27 -6.46
CA LYS A 106 -11.40 1.21 -7.55
C LYS A 106 -12.67 1.10 -8.39
N LYS A 107 -13.64 2.00 -8.19
CA LYS A 107 -14.66 2.26 -9.20
C LYS A 107 -13.88 2.87 -10.35
N PHE A 108 -13.34 2.03 -11.23
CA PHE A 108 -12.91 2.49 -12.54
C PHE A 108 -14.16 3.10 -13.17
N ARG A 109 -14.25 4.43 -13.20
CA ARG A 109 -15.11 5.05 -14.20
C ARG A 109 -14.47 4.69 -15.53
N LYS A 110 -15.27 4.35 -16.53
CA LYS A 110 -14.79 4.08 -17.90
C LYS A 110 -13.89 5.21 -18.44
N GLU A 111 -13.96 6.39 -17.85
CA GLU A 111 -13.19 7.61 -18.14
C GLU A 111 -11.72 7.55 -17.67
N ASP A 112 -11.35 6.68 -16.72
CA ASP A 112 -9.98 6.61 -16.15
C ASP A 112 -9.05 5.61 -16.89
N VAL A 113 -9.57 4.95 -17.93
CA VAL A 113 -8.77 4.09 -18.80
C VAL A 113 -8.41 4.94 -20.02
N PRO A 114 -7.14 5.34 -20.23
CA PRO A 114 -6.76 5.91 -21.50
C PRO A 114 -7.12 4.90 -22.58
N ASP A 115 -7.95 5.33 -23.53
CA ASP A 115 -8.43 4.48 -24.60
C ASP A 115 -7.23 3.82 -25.27
N TYR A 116 -7.24 2.50 -25.42
CA TYR A 116 -6.09 1.78 -25.96
C TYR A 116 -5.76 2.28 -27.39
N GLU A 117 -6.74 2.89 -28.07
CA GLU A 117 -6.56 3.57 -29.35
C GLU A 117 -5.68 4.84 -29.27
N ASP A 118 -5.67 5.57 -28.17
CA ASP A 118 -4.86 6.80 -28.03
C ASP A 118 -3.36 6.49 -27.85
N LEU A 119 -3.01 5.30 -27.37
CA LEU A 119 -1.61 4.86 -27.27
C LEU A 119 -1.04 4.37 -28.61
N VAL A 120 -1.89 3.99 -29.57
CA VAL A 120 -1.48 3.47 -30.88
C VAL A 120 -1.46 4.56 -31.96
N ARG A 121 -2.10 5.71 -31.73
CA ARG A 121 -2.12 6.86 -32.66
C ARG A 121 -0.96 7.85 -32.46
N ARG A 122 0.27 7.37 -32.24
CA ARG A 122 1.42 8.23 -32.54
C ARG A 122 1.60 8.28 -34.06
N PRO A 123 1.53 9.44 -34.71
CA PRO A 123 1.98 9.54 -36.08
C PRO A 123 3.48 9.24 -36.08
N THR A 124 3.89 8.25 -36.87
CA THR A 124 5.24 8.22 -37.44
C THR A 124 5.47 9.58 -38.10
N LEU A 125 6.25 10.43 -37.44
CA LEU A 125 6.70 11.67 -38.05
C LEU A 125 7.70 11.33 -39.17
N PRO A 126 7.64 12.07 -40.30
CA PRO A 126 8.51 11.87 -41.46
C PRO A 126 9.99 12.18 -41.17
#